data_AF-A0A1M5QAR3-F1
#
_entry.id   AF-A0A1M5QAR3-F1
#
_cell.length_a   1.000
_cell.length_b   1.000
_cell.length_c   1.000
_cell.angle_alpha   90.00
_cell.angle_beta   90.00
_cell.angle_gamma   90.00
#
_symmetry.space_group_name_H-M   'P 1'
#
loop_
_entity.id
_entity.type
_entity.pdbx_description
1 polymer ?
#
loop_
_entity_poly.entity_id
_entity_poly.type
_entity_poly.pdbx_seq_one_letter_code
_entity_poly.pdbx_strand_id
1 'polypeptide(L)'
;MNKNNAKFAFTVLISALIPLWFQFALTDRAILENTSMYTILWVLSNYLFISTILDVFEKYSQMFKLKKLKINKTTFFVNIITYVAFLIFINAYFIQTLYIRDNALLNKFANMFTFSLIIMTFIINLMCGAFPEKSENENTNIYSVDNKNSFRHGREMWRTVIGSYESGILIGYLPFEFDDIKTVFLNKKDKELILKGKNKDGQFRVGIVAPKSRDIAIDIIREAAAEGKFENSKINI
;
A
#
# COMPACT_ATOMS: atom_id res chain seq x y z
N MET A 1 -10.41 1.71 -26.41
CA MET A 1 -10.88 1.32 -25.06
C MET A 1 -10.05 2.07 -24.03
N ASN A 2 -10.67 2.81 -23.10
CA ASN A 2 -9.91 3.61 -22.11
C ASN A 2 -9.01 2.70 -21.26
N LYS A 3 -7.76 3.10 -20.95
CA LYS A 3 -6.76 2.26 -20.26
C LYS A 3 -7.28 1.71 -18.93
N ASN A 4 -8.11 2.50 -18.24
CA ASN A 4 -8.75 2.11 -16.98
C ASN A 4 -9.81 1.02 -17.17
N ASN A 5 -10.55 1.05 -18.28
CA ASN A 5 -11.58 0.04 -18.58
C ASN A 5 -10.94 -1.31 -18.93
N ALA A 6 -9.80 -1.29 -19.63
CA ALA A 6 -9.03 -2.50 -19.91
C ALA A 6 -8.46 -3.14 -18.62
N LYS A 7 -7.89 -2.33 -17.72
CA LYS A 7 -7.39 -2.79 -16.41
C LYS A 7 -8.51 -3.40 -15.56
N PHE A 8 -9.68 -2.75 -15.53
CA PHE A 8 -10.85 -3.25 -14.83
C PHE A 8 -11.31 -4.60 -15.39
N ALA A 9 -11.57 -4.69 -16.71
CA ALA A 9 -12.03 -5.92 -17.35
C ALA A 9 -11.05 -7.08 -17.16
N PHE A 10 -9.75 -6.82 -17.30
CA PHE A 10 -8.70 -7.81 -17.04
C PHE A 10 -8.70 -8.31 -15.60
N THR A 11 -8.86 -7.40 -14.63
CA THR A 11 -8.91 -7.75 -13.21
C THR A 11 -10.12 -8.63 -12.90
N VAL A 12 -11.30 -8.28 -13.42
CA VAL A 12 -12.52 -9.09 -13.29
C VAL A 12 -12.32 -10.48 -13.89
N LEU A 13 -11.76 -10.56 -15.09
CA LEU A 13 -11.53 -11.82 -15.78
C LEU A 13 -10.63 -12.76 -14.97
N ILE A 14 -9.46 -12.28 -14.52
CA ILE A 14 -8.55 -13.10 -13.72
C ILE A 14 -9.18 -13.52 -12.39
N SER A 15 -9.95 -12.64 -11.77
CA SER A 15 -10.64 -12.94 -10.50
C SER A 15 -11.64 -14.08 -10.63
N ALA A 16 -12.23 -14.23 -11.82
CA ALA A 16 -13.19 -15.28 -12.12
C ALA A 16 -12.58 -16.60 -12.62
N LEU A 17 -11.33 -16.60 -13.12
CA LEU A 17 -10.70 -17.78 -13.70
C LEU A 17 -10.67 -18.98 -12.74
N ILE A 18 -10.13 -18.79 -11.53
CA ILE A 18 -10.01 -19.88 -10.54
C ILE A 18 -11.40 -20.35 -10.07
N PRO A 19 -12.31 -19.46 -9.61
CA PRO A 19 -13.65 -19.89 -9.18
C PRO A 19 -14.41 -20.64 -10.25
N LEU A 20 -14.42 -20.13 -11.49
CA LEU A 20 -15.14 -20.77 -12.60
C LEU A 20 -14.49 -22.09 -13.01
N TRP A 21 -13.16 -22.17 -13.08
CA TRP A 21 -12.48 -23.43 -13.40
C TRP A 21 -12.83 -24.52 -12.40
N PHE A 22 -12.80 -24.24 -11.10
CA PHE A 22 -13.21 -25.19 -10.07
C PHE A 22 -14.69 -25.53 -10.15
N GLN A 23 -15.55 -24.54 -10.41
CA GLN A 23 -16.97 -24.78 -10.60
C GLN A 23 -17.22 -25.74 -11.77
N PHE A 24 -16.61 -25.53 -12.93
CA PHE A 24 -16.77 -26.39 -14.11
C PHE A 24 -16.10 -27.77 -13.94
N ALA A 25 -14.89 -27.82 -13.39
CA ALA A 25 -14.13 -29.06 -13.26
C ALA A 25 -14.69 -30.00 -12.18
N LEU A 26 -15.35 -29.47 -11.16
CA LEU A 26 -15.81 -30.21 -9.98
C LEU A 26 -17.32 -30.02 -9.71
N THR A 27 -18.12 -29.66 -10.72
CA THR A 27 -19.57 -29.41 -10.55
C THR A 27 -20.26 -30.58 -9.83
N ASP A 28 -19.98 -31.82 -10.27
CA ASP A 28 -20.61 -33.04 -9.73
C ASP A 28 -20.07 -33.45 -8.35
N ARG A 29 -19.04 -32.75 -7.85
CA ARG A 29 -18.41 -32.99 -6.54
C ARG A 29 -18.70 -31.88 -5.53
N ALA A 30 -19.63 -30.99 -5.84
CA ALA A 30 -20.04 -29.93 -4.94
C ALA A 30 -20.65 -30.52 -3.65
N ILE A 31 -20.14 -30.07 -2.50
CA ILE A 31 -20.55 -30.54 -1.18
C ILE A 31 -21.79 -29.78 -0.68
N LEU A 32 -22.01 -28.55 -1.17
CA LEU A 32 -23.11 -27.67 -0.77
C LEU A 32 -24.10 -27.45 -1.92
N GLU A 33 -25.38 -27.35 -1.57
CA GLU A 33 -26.42 -26.86 -2.48
C GLU A 33 -26.28 -25.34 -2.69
N ASN A 34 -26.73 -24.82 -3.84
CA ASN A 34 -26.60 -23.40 -4.22
C ASN A 34 -25.15 -22.87 -4.28
N THR A 35 -24.24 -23.64 -4.89
CA THR A 35 -22.83 -23.24 -5.11
C THR A 35 -22.65 -21.91 -5.84
N SER A 36 -23.64 -21.48 -6.64
CA SER A 36 -23.58 -20.24 -7.44
C SER A 36 -23.34 -18.98 -6.59
N MET A 37 -24.01 -18.84 -5.44
CA MET A 37 -23.81 -17.68 -4.55
C MET A 37 -22.40 -17.69 -3.94
N TYR A 38 -21.89 -18.86 -3.55
CA TYR A 38 -20.53 -18.99 -3.04
C TYR A 38 -19.48 -18.70 -4.10
N THR A 39 -19.69 -19.14 -5.35
CA THR A 39 -18.82 -18.76 -6.47
C THR A 39 -18.83 -17.24 -6.68
N ILE A 40 -19.99 -16.59 -6.67
CA ILE A 40 -20.05 -15.12 -6.81
C ILE A 40 -19.24 -14.42 -5.71
N LEU A 41 -19.43 -14.83 -4.45
CA LEU A 41 -18.67 -14.29 -3.32
C LEU A 41 -17.16 -14.54 -3.48
N TRP A 42 -16.78 -15.71 -4.00
CA TRP A 42 -15.39 -16.04 -4.28
C TRP A 42 -14.79 -15.13 -5.37
N VAL A 43 -15.50 -14.91 -6.48
CA VAL A 43 -15.08 -13.99 -7.55
C VAL A 43 -14.91 -12.57 -7.00
N LEU A 44 -15.88 -12.08 -6.20
CA LEU A 44 -15.82 -10.75 -5.59
C LEU A 44 -14.64 -10.61 -4.63
N SER A 45 -14.39 -11.65 -3.82
CA SER A 45 -13.25 -11.68 -2.89
C SER A 45 -11.93 -11.63 -3.67
N ASN A 46 -11.77 -12.47 -4.69
CA ASN A 46 -10.59 -12.45 -5.56
C ASN A 46 -10.39 -11.07 -6.21
N TYR A 47 -11.47 -10.45 -6.69
CA TYR A 47 -11.42 -9.12 -7.28
C TYR A 47 -10.90 -8.06 -6.31
N LEU A 48 -11.38 -8.05 -5.06
CA LEU A 48 -10.91 -7.12 -4.04
C LEU A 48 -9.41 -7.25 -3.78
N PHE A 49 -8.91 -8.47 -3.63
CA PHE A 49 -7.48 -8.69 -3.34
C PHE A 49 -6.60 -8.47 -4.56
N ILE A 50 -6.98 -8.97 -5.74
CA ILE A 50 -6.19 -8.78 -6.98
C ILE A 50 -6.13 -7.29 -7.34
N SER A 51 -7.25 -6.57 -7.28
CA SER A 51 -7.24 -5.12 -7.57
C SER A 51 -6.33 -4.36 -6.62
N THR A 52 -6.36 -4.68 -5.33
CA THR A 52 -5.48 -4.09 -4.31
C THR A 52 -4.01 -4.43 -4.56
N ILE A 53 -3.69 -5.71 -4.86
CA ILE A 53 -2.32 -6.15 -5.17
C ILE A 53 -1.79 -5.39 -6.39
N LEU A 54 -2.58 -5.27 -7.47
CA LEU A 54 -2.18 -4.57 -8.68
C LEU A 54 -1.92 -3.08 -8.43
N ASP A 55 -2.77 -2.40 -7.65
CA ASP A 55 -2.58 -0.99 -7.31
C ASP A 55 -1.34 -0.76 -6.45
N VAL A 56 -1.18 -1.56 -5.38
CA VAL A 56 -0.02 -1.50 -4.48
C VAL A 56 1.27 -1.81 -5.23
N PHE A 57 1.27 -2.86 -6.06
CA PHE A 57 2.44 -3.25 -6.84
C PHE A 57 2.82 -2.15 -7.85
N GLU A 58 1.86 -1.55 -8.54
CA GLU A 58 2.12 -0.44 -9.47
C GLU A 58 2.80 0.72 -8.75
N LYS A 59 2.25 1.18 -7.62
CA LYS A 59 2.82 2.26 -6.81
C LYS A 59 4.22 1.93 -6.28
N TYR A 60 4.41 0.74 -5.71
CA TYR A 60 5.68 0.35 -5.11
C TYR A 60 6.75 0.08 -6.18
N SER A 61 6.37 -0.44 -7.35
CA SER A 61 7.30 -0.66 -8.46
C SER A 61 7.89 0.64 -9.00
N GLN A 62 7.11 1.73 -9.03
CA GLN A 62 7.60 3.06 -9.42
C GLN A 62 8.60 3.59 -8.39
N MET A 63 8.27 3.46 -7.11
CA MET A 63 9.17 3.81 -6.00
C MET A 63 10.49 3.01 -6.04
N PHE A 64 10.45 1.69 -6.25
CA PHE A 64 11.67 0.87 -6.26
C PHE A 64 12.61 1.12 -7.45
N LYS A 65 12.15 1.81 -8.51
CA LYS A 65 12.98 2.23 -9.65
C LYS A 65 13.82 3.48 -9.36
N LEU A 66 13.57 4.18 -8.25
CA LEU A 66 14.32 5.38 -7.88
C LEU A 66 15.79 5.05 -7.62
N LYS A 67 16.70 5.85 -8.19
CA LYS A 67 18.14 5.64 -8.06
C LYS A 67 18.61 5.88 -6.64
N LYS A 68 19.52 5.03 -6.14
CA LYS A 68 20.11 5.10 -4.79
C LYS A 68 19.06 5.20 -3.67
N LEU A 69 17.92 4.51 -3.82
CA LEU A 69 16.84 4.50 -2.85
C LEU A 69 17.29 3.97 -1.47
N LYS A 70 17.21 4.84 -0.45
CA LYS A 70 17.42 4.57 0.97
C LYS A 70 16.08 4.64 1.72
N ILE A 71 15.41 3.50 1.91
CA ILE A 71 14.18 3.35 2.70
C ILE A 71 14.07 1.94 3.29
N ASN A 72 13.29 1.76 4.35
CA ASN A 72 12.96 0.44 4.87
C ASN A 72 11.99 -0.31 3.94
N LYS A 73 12.55 -1.10 3.01
CA LYS A 73 11.78 -1.87 2.02
C LYS A 73 10.91 -2.97 2.62
N THR A 74 11.21 -3.41 3.86
CA THR A 74 10.53 -4.53 4.53
C THR A 74 9.02 -4.30 4.63
N THR A 75 8.60 -3.11 5.07
CA THR A 75 7.18 -2.78 5.25
C THR A 75 6.39 -2.93 3.95
N PHE A 76 7.00 -2.54 2.83
CA PHE A 76 6.40 -2.60 1.49
C PHE A 76 6.30 -4.05 0.99
N PHE A 77 7.36 -4.85 1.15
CA PHE A 77 7.34 -6.26 0.76
C PHE A 77 6.37 -7.08 1.61
N VAL A 78 6.39 -6.89 2.93
CA VAL A 78 5.45 -7.56 3.84
C VAL A 78 4.01 -7.20 3.48
N ASN A 79 3.74 -5.95 3.08
CA ASN A 79 2.40 -5.55 2.65
C ASN A 79 1.94 -6.36 1.42
N ILE A 80 2.75 -6.42 0.36
CA ILE A 80 2.44 -7.19 -0.85
C ILE A 80 2.26 -8.68 -0.51
N ILE A 81 3.21 -9.27 0.23
CA ILE A 81 3.17 -10.68 0.60
C ILE A 81 1.90 -11.00 1.39
N THR A 82 1.48 -10.11 2.28
CA THR A 82 0.27 -10.32 3.10
C THR A 82 -1.00 -10.31 2.24
N TYR A 83 -1.12 -9.41 1.27
CA TYR A 83 -2.25 -9.44 0.33
C TYR A 83 -2.26 -10.70 -0.54
N VAL A 84 -1.09 -11.16 -0.99
CA VAL A 84 -0.97 -12.43 -1.73
C VAL A 84 -1.36 -13.61 -0.84
N ALA A 85 -0.96 -13.60 0.44
CA ALA A 85 -1.33 -14.64 1.39
C ALA A 85 -2.84 -14.67 1.64
N PHE A 86 -3.51 -13.51 1.77
CA PHE A 86 -4.98 -13.45 1.82
C PHE A 86 -5.63 -14.05 0.58
N LEU A 87 -5.12 -13.72 -0.61
CA LEU A 87 -5.65 -14.27 -1.87
C LEU A 87 -5.51 -15.80 -1.91
N ILE A 88 -4.34 -16.34 -1.56
CA ILE A 88 -4.11 -17.79 -1.50
C ILE A 88 -5.05 -18.44 -0.47
N PHE A 89 -5.16 -17.85 0.72
CA PHE A 89 -6.04 -18.35 1.79
C PHE A 89 -7.50 -18.40 1.34
N ILE A 90 -8.02 -17.34 0.73
CA ILE A 90 -9.41 -17.26 0.26
C ILE A 90 -9.69 -18.35 -0.79
N ASN A 91 -8.78 -18.52 -1.76
CA ASN A 91 -8.95 -19.57 -2.77
C ASN A 91 -8.93 -20.95 -2.12
N ALA A 92 -7.97 -21.23 -1.22
CA ALA A 92 -7.91 -22.50 -0.50
C ALA A 92 -9.19 -22.76 0.33
N TYR A 93 -9.69 -21.73 1.01
CA TYR A 93 -10.90 -21.80 1.83
C TYR A 93 -12.15 -22.13 1.01
N PHE A 94 -12.36 -21.46 -0.13
CA PHE A 94 -13.50 -21.76 -0.99
C PHE A 94 -13.40 -23.14 -1.64
N ILE A 95 -12.21 -23.55 -2.09
CA ILE A 95 -11.99 -24.90 -2.64
C ILE A 95 -12.32 -25.98 -1.60
N GLN A 96 -11.82 -25.81 -0.38
CA GLN A 96 -12.05 -26.75 0.71
C GLN A 96 -13.54 -26.81 1.09
N THR A 97 -14.17 -25.65 1.22
CA THR A 97 -15.57 -25.54 1.67
C THR A 97 -16.54 -26.11 0.64
N LEU A 98 -16.30 -25.88 -0.65
CA LEU A 98 -17.23 -26.24 -1.72
C LEU A 98 -16.97 -27.62 -2.33
N TYR A 99 -15.71 -28.10 -2.38
CA TYR A 99 -15.36 -29.27 -3.20
C TYR A 99 -14.52 -30.33 -2.50
N ILE A 100 -13.53 -29.96 -1.67
CA ILE A 100 -12.51 -30.92 -1.17
C ILE A 100 -12.28 -30.76 0.34
N ARG A 101 -13.08 -31.46 1.16
CA ARG A 101 -12.95 -31.45 2.63
C ARG A 101 -11.80 -32.29 3.19
N ASP A 102 -11.45 -33.40 2.54
CA ASP A 102 -10.51 -34.38 3.12
C ASP A 102 -9.07 -34.22 2.61
N ASN A 103 -8.65 -33.00 2.27
CA ASN A 103 -7.28 -32.72 1.87
C ASN A 103 -6.48 -32.10 3.02
N ALA A 104 -5.51 -32.85 3.56
CA ALA A 104 -4.70 -32.42 4.69
C ALA A 104 -3.95 -31.10 4.44
N LEU A 105 -3.50 -30.84 3.22
CA LEU A 105 -2.77 -29.63 2.87
C LEU A 105 -3.71 -28.41 2.82
N LEU A 106 -4.86 -28.54 2.14
CA LEU A 106 -5.88 -27.49 2.12
C LEU A 106 -6.40 -27.19 3.52
N ASN A 107 -6.69 -28.22 4.32
CA ASN A 107 -7.16 -28.07 5.70
C ASN A 107 -6.14 -27.38 6.61
N LYS A 108 -4.84 -27.58 6.35
CA LYS A 108 -3.77 -26.91 7.11
C LYS A 108 -3.66 -25.42 6.75
N PHE A 109 -3.95 -25.04 5.51
CA PHE A 109 -3.90 -23.64 5.07
C PHE A 109 -5.21 -22.89 5.33
N ALA A 110 -6.35 -23.51 5.06
CA ALA A 110 -7.69 -22.92 5.19
C ALA A 110 -8.27 -23.05 6.61
N ASN A 111 -7.44 -22.86 7.65
CA ASN A 111 -7.90 -22.89 9.03
C ASN A 111 -7.85 -21.52 9.70
N MET A 112 -8.58 -21.43 10.82
CA MET A 112 -8.70 -20.20 11.60
C MET A 112 -7.33 -19.69 12.09
N PHE A 113 -6.42 -20.59 12.46
CA PHE A 113 -5.10 -20.21 12.93
C PHE A 113 -4.28 -19.49 11.85
N THR A 114 -4.27 -20.02 10.62
CA THR A 114 -3.59 -19.41 9.47
C THR A 114 -4.21 -18.05 9.14
N PHE A 115 -5.54 -17.95 9.17
CA PHE A 115 -6.24 -16.69 8.98
C PHE A 115 -5.84 -15.65 10.03
N SER A 116 -5.83 -16.04 11.32
CA SER A 116 -5.39 -15.17 12.41
C SER A 116 -3.95 -14.71 12.24
N LEU A 117 -3.04 -15.58 11.78
CA LEU A 117 -1.65 -15.22 11.51
C LEU A 117 -1.53 -14.18 10.39
N ILE A 118 -2.29 -14.35 9.30
CA ILE A 118 -2.31 -13.39 8.17
C ILE A 118 -2.85 -12.03 8.65
N ILE A 119 -3.96 -12.01 9.39
CA ILE A 119 -4.53 -10.77 9.94
C ILE A 119 -3.55 -10.10 10.90
N MET A 120 -2.95 -10.86 11.82
CA MET A 120 -2.00 -10.29 12.78
C MET A 120 -0.79 -9.70 12.06
N THR A 121 -0.27 -10.39 11.05
CA THR A 121 0.82 -9.88 10.20
C THR A 121 0.41 -8.59 9.49
N PHE A 122 -0.82 -8.54 8.95
CA PHE A 122 -1.36 -7.34 8.31
C PHE A 122 -1.43 -6.15 9.28
N ILE A 123 -1.99 -6.35 10.47
CA ILE A 123 -2.12 -5.32 11.50
C ILE A 123 -0.74 -4.83 11.95
N ILE A 124 0.19 -5.74 12.23
CA ILE A 124 1.55 -5.38 12.64
C ILE A 124 2.24 -4.58 11.53
N ASN A 125 2.05 -4.96 10.27
CA ASN A 125 2.64 -4.24 9.15
C ASN A 125 2.07 -2.82 9.00
N LEU A 126 0.77 -2.62 9.24
CA LEU A 126 0.18 -1.28 9.27
C LEU A 126 0.75 -0.40 10.36
N MET A 127 1.25 -0.97 11.45
CA MET A 127 1.92 -0.23 12.54
C MET A 127 3.42 0.02 12.27
N CYS A 128 3.93 -0.38 11.09
CA CYS A 128 5.31 -0.17 10.64
C CYS A 128 5.47 1.03 9.69
N GLY A 129 4.57 2.01 9.77
CA GLY A 129 4.69 3.29 9.05
C GLY A 129 3.36 4.00 8.86
N ALA A 130 3.38 5.32 8.96
CA ALA A 130 2.26 6.18 8.57
C ALA A 130 2.40 6.55 7.08
N PHE A 131 1.50 6.06 6.25
CA PHE A 131 1.45 6.35 4.82
C PHE A 131 0.71 7.69 4.57
N PRO A 132 1.09 8.42 3.51
CA PRO A 132 0.43 9.68 3.17
C PRO A 132 -1.03 9.47 2.78
N GLU A 133 -1.93 10.26 3.37
CA GLU A 133 -3.33 10.38 2.97
C GLU A 133 -3.51 11.62 2.11
N LYS A 134 -4.12 11.47 0.93
CA LYS A 134 -4.43 12.60 0.05
C LYS A 134 -5.78 13.20 0.44
N SER A 135 -5.82 14.51 0.71
CA SER A 135 -7.08 15.23 0.84
C SER A 135 -7.74 15.39 -0.53
N GLU A 136 -9.04 15.12 -0.62
CA GLU A 136 -9.81 15.24 -1.88
C GLU A 136 -10.20 16.69 -2.23
N ASN A 137 -9.93 17.65 -1.35
CA ASN A 137 -10.27 19.05 -1.56
C ASN A 137 -9.12 19.81 -2.25
N GLU A 138 -9.47 20.39 -3.42
CA GLU A 138 -8.80 21.50 -4.14
C GLU A 138 -7.77 21.18 -5.23
N ASN A 139 -7.51 22.20 -6.07
CA ASN A 139 -6.53 22.25 -7.17
C ASN A 139 -5.06 22.03 -6.74
N THR A 140 -4.83 21.73 -5.46
CA THR A 140 -3.52 21.49 -4.86
C THR A 140 -3.50 20.09 -4.28
N ASN A 141 -2.47 19.30 -4.61
CA ASN A 141 -2.31 17.97 -4.04
C ASN A 141 -1.84 18.09 -2.57
N ILE A 142 -2.78 17.94 -1.63
CA ILE A 142 -2.51 18.02 -0.19
C ILE A 142 -2.37 16.60 0.38
N TYR A 143 -1.23 16.32 0.99
CA TYR A 143 -0.93 15.05 1.64
C TYR A 143 -0.69 15.24 3.15
N SER A 144 -1.23 14.34 3.97
CA SER A 144 -0.98 14.30 5.41
C SER A 144 -0.34 12.97 5.83
N VAL A 145 0.67 13.05 6.70
CA VAL A 145 1.30 11.89 7.35
C VAL A 145 1.11 12.06 8.86
N ASP A 146 0.11 11.38 9.40
CA ASP A 146 -0.29 11.46 10.81
C ASP A 146 -0.66 10.06 11.36
N ASN A 147 -0.33 9.80 12.62
CA ASN A 147 -0.78 8.62 13.38
C ASN A 147 -2.28 8.65 13.71
N LYS A 148 -2.93 9.81 13.58
CA LYS A 148 -4.37 10.00 13.76
C LYS A 148 -5.18 9.68 12.50
N ASN A 149 -4.52 9.49 11.36
CA ASN A 149 -5.20 9.07 10.13
C ASN A 149 -5.91 7.72 10.33
N SER A 150 -6.83 7.40 9.42
CA SER A 150 -7.52 6.11 9.43
C SER A 150 -6.51 4.96 9.50
N PHE A 151 -6.86 3.89 10.22
CA PHE A 151 -6.01 2.71 10.37
C PHE A 151 -5.52 2.13 9.03
N ARG A 152 -6.27 2.35 7.94
CA ARG A 152 -5.89 1.99 6.57
C ARG A 152 -4.58 2.63 6.09
N HIS A 153 -4.23 3.79 6.65
CA HIS A 153 -2.99 4.53 6.34
C HIS A 153 -1.86 4.19 7.29
N GLY A 154 -2.07 3.25 8.21
CA GLY A 154 -1.04 2.80 9.14
C GLY A 154 -0.66 3.84 10.20
N ARG A 155 0.28 3.44 11.04
CA ARG A 155 0.84 4.24 12.14
C ARG A 155 2.33 3.96 12.23
N GLU A 156 3.13 4.92 12.66
CA GLU A 156 4.59 4.78 12.81
C GLU A 156 5.01 4.34 14.22
N MET A 157 4.43 3.25 14.72
CA MET A 157 4.74 2.76 16.06
C MET A 157 6.18 2.21 16.13
N TRP A 158 6.57 1.38 15.16
CA TRP A 158 7.87 0.70 15.17
C TRP A 158 8.85 1.20 14.11
N ARG A 159 8.35 1.58 12.94
CA ARG A 159 9.16 1.96 11.77
C ARG A 159 8.54 3.16 11.06
N THR A 160 9.27 3.71 10.10
CA THR A 160 8.80 4.79 9.24
C THR A 160 8.81 4.34 7.78
N VAL A 161 8.04 5.05 6.97
CA VAL A 161 8.02 4.90 5.51
C VAL A 161 8.55 6.17 4.83
N ILE A 162 9.43 6.91 5.53
CA ILE A 162 10.16 8.04 4.98
C ILE A 162 11.56 7.55 4.58
N GLY A 163 12.04 8.00 3.43
CA GLY A 163 13.37 7.69 2.93
C GLY A 163 13.87 8.74 1.96
N SER A 164 15.05 8.51 1.39
CA SER A 164 15.65 9.37 0.38
C SER A 164 16.05 8.59 -0.85
N TYR A 165 16.25 9.29 -1.95
CA TYR A 165 16.81 8.76 -3.19
C TYR A 165 17.72 9.84 -3.80
N GLU A 166 18.38 9.54 -4.91
CA GLU A 166 19.46 10.38 -5.46
C GLU A 166 19.11 11.86 -5.61
N SER A 167 17.89 12.17 -6.07
CA SER A 167 17.43 13.53 -6.36
C SER A 167 16.29 14.03 -5.47
N GLY A 168 15.95 13.33 -4.38
CA GLY A 168 14.80 13.73 -3.58
C GLY A 168 14.52 12.94 -2.31
N ILE A 169 13.35 13.26 -1.73
CA ILE A 169 12.79 12.61 -0.55
C ILE A 169 11.59 11.76 -0.95
N LEU A 170 11.46 10.60 -0.30
CA LEU A 170 10.36 9.67 -0.49
C LEU A 170 9.48 9.65 0.76
N ILE A 171 8.18 9.86 0.58
CA ILE A 171 7.18 9.87 1.66
C ILE A 171 6.15 8.79 1.38
N GLY A 172 6.23 7.68 2.10
CA GLY A 172 5.48 6.47 1.76
C GLY A 172 5.98 5.90 0.43
N TYR A 173 5.10 5.91 -0.57
CA TYR A 173 5.41 5.55 -1.95
C TYR A 173 5.48 6.76 -2.89
N LEU A 174 5.36 7.98 -2.37
CA LEU A 174 5.31 9.21 -3.16
C LEU A 174 6.70 9.89 -3.22
N PRO A 175 7.35 9.93 -4.40
CA PRO A 175 8.61 10.66 -4.56
C PRO A 175 8.36 12.16 -4.71
N PHE A 176 9.21 12.95 -4.05
CA PHE A 176 9.28 14.41 -4.23
C PHE A 176 10.73 14.78 -4.55
N GLU A 177 10.95 15.40 -5.71
CA GLU A 177 12.29 15.88 -6.11
C GLU A 177 12.66 17.13 -5.31
N PHE A 178 13.94 17.27 -4.96
CA PHE A 178 14.42 18.44 -4.23
C PHE A 178 14.24 19.74 -5.02
N ASP A 179 14.38 19.68 -6.34
CA ASP A 179 14.21 20.84 -7.23
C ASP A 179 12.75 21.33 -7.30
N ASP A 180 11.78 20.42 -7.15
CA ASP A 180 10.35 20.73 -7.13
C ASP A 180 9.90 21.37 -5.81
N ILE A 181 10.66 21.19 -4.73
CA ILE A 181 10.36 21.72 -3.40
C ILE A 181 10.80 23.19 -3.34
N LYS A 182 9.83 24.08 -3.13
CA LYS A 182 10.05 25.53 -3.02
C LYS A 182 10.33 25.97 -1.60
N THR A 183 9.70 25.34 -0.63
CA THR A 183 9.85 25.73 0.78
C THR A 183 9.61 24.54 1.68
N VAL A 184 10.47 24.43 2.70
CA VAL A 184 10.31 23.52 3.83
C VAL A 184 10.25 24.37 5.09
N PHE A 185 9.25 24.15 5.94
CA PHE A 185 9.17 24.83 7.22
C PHE A 185 8.56 23.98 8.32
N LEU A 186 8.99 24.22 9.56
CA LEU A 186 8.46 23.57 10.74
C LEU A 186 7.41 24.47 11.40
N ASN A 187 6.15 24.05 11.38
CA ASN A 187 5.11 24.68 12.19
C ASN A 187 5.28 24.25 13.65
N LYS A 188 5.83 25.14 14.47
CA LYS A 188 6.13 24.87 15.89
C LYS A 188 4.88 24.61 16.74
N LYS A 189 3.74 25.21 16.38
CA LYS A 189 2.49 25.07 17.14
C LYS A 189 1.95 23.63 17.03
N ASP A 190 1.91 23.13 15.79
CA ASP A 190 1.32 21.82 15.49
C ASP A 190 2.36 20.69 15.39
N LYS A 191 3.64 21.03 15.59
CA LYS A 191 4.81 20.13 15.42
C LYS A 191 4.79 19.41 14.07
N GLU A 192 4.38 20.13 13.02
CA GLU A 192 4.20 19.64 11.66
C GLU A 192 5.34 20.16 10.77
N LEU A 193 6.05 19.25 10.09
CA LEU A 193 6.95 19.64 9.01
C LEU A 193 6.14 19.76 7.72
N ILE A 194 6.26 20.89 7.03
CA ILE A 194 5.52 21.19 5.81
C ILE A 194 6.48 21.35 4.64
N LEU A 195 6.27 20.57 3.58
CA LEU A 195 6.95 20.70 2.30
C LEU A 195 5.94 21.26 1.27
N LYS A 196 6.30 22.34 0.58
CA LYS A 196 5.49 22.94 -0.49
C LYS A 196 6.30 23.04 -1.76
N GLY A 197 5.64 22.80 -2.88
CA GLY A 197 6.29 22.85 -4.18
C GLY A 197 5.33 22.68 -5.34
N LYS A 198 5.90 22.51 -6.54
CA LYS A 198 5.15 22.26 -7.77
C LYS A 198 5.89 21.21 -8.57
N ASN A 199 5.21 20.14 -8.93
CA ASN A 199 5.73 19.11 -9.83
C ASN A 199 4.84 19.00 -11.09
N LYS A 200 5.07 17.98 -11.91
CA LYS A 200 4.27 17.69 -13.11
C LYS A 200 2.78 17.49 -12.85
N ASP A 201 2.40 17.08 -11.64
CA ASP A 201 1.01 16.79 -11.24
C ASP A 201 0.33 18.02 -10.61
N GLY A 202 1.03 19.17 -10.57
CA GLY A 202 0.51 20.44 -10.08
C GLY A 202 1.19 20.93 -8.80
N GLN A 203 0.53 21.83 -8.10
CA GLN A 203 0.99 22.30 -6.79
C GLN A 203 0.82 21.18 -5.76
N PHE A 204 1.75 21.07 -4.81
CA PHE A 204 1.65 20.13 -3.72
C PHE A 204 1.96 20.76 -2.36
N ARG A 205 1.35 20.20 -1.32
CA ARG A 205 1.66 20.43 0.09
C ARG A 205 1.70 19.08 0.80
N VAL A 206 2.81 18.77 1.46
CA VAL A 206 2.92 17.58 2.31
C VAL A 206 3.11 18.03 3.76
N GLY A 207 2.21 17.62 4.64
CA GLY A 207 2.28 17.84 6.07
C GLY A 207 2.67 16.56 6.80
N ILE A 208 3.76 16.59 7.56
CA ILE A 208 4.27 15.45 8.34
C ILE A 208 4.18 15.79 9.83
N VAL A 209 3.16 15.24 10.48
CA VAL A 209 2.90 15.40 11.92
C VAL A 209 3.50 14.22 12.70
N ALA A 210 3.53 13.04 12.09
CA ALA A 210 4.03 11.81 12.69
C ALA A 210 5.50 11.99 13.14
N PRO A 211 5.80 11.93 14.46
CA PRO A 211 7.09 12.34 15.01
C PRO A 211 8.33 11.69 14.37
N LYS A 212 8.39 10.36 14.24
CA LYS A 212 9.58 9.68 13.71
C LYS A 212 9.79 10.01 12.25
N SER A 213 8.71 10.04 11.47
CA SER A 213 8.70 10.39 10.06
C SER A 213 9.14 11.84 9.86
N ARG A 214 8.67 12.75 10.71
CA ARG A 214 9.07 14.15 10.70
C ARG A 214 10.56 14.30 10.96
N ASP A 215 11.08 13.68 12.01
CA ASP A 215 12.47 13.84 12.42
C ASP A 215 13.42 13.27 11.34
N ILE A 216 13.10 12.10 10.77
CA ILE A 216 13.84 11.53 9.64
C ILE A 216 13.76 12.43 8.39
N ALA A 217 12.60 13.02 8.10
CA ALA A 217 12.47 13.93 6.97
C ALA A 217 13.33 15.19 7.15
N ILE A 218 13.42 15.72 8.37
CA ILE A 218 14.30 16.85 8.70
C ILE A 218 15.77 16.47 8.45
N ASP A 219 16.19 15.29 8.92
CA ASP A 219 17.57 14.82 8.75
C ASP A 219 17.94 14.65 7.27
N ILE A 220 17.04 14.06 6.46
CA ILE A 220 17.22 13.92 5.01
C ILE A 220 17.38 15.29 4.32
N ILE A 221 16.55 16.27 4.70
CA ILE A 221 16.58 17.60 4.10
C ILE A 221 17.87 18.33 4.47
N ARG A 222 18.34 18.20 5.72
CA ARG A 222 19.60 18.77 6.18
C ARG A 222 20.82 18.12 5.51
N GLU A 223 20.82 16.79 5.38
CA GLU A 223 21.87 16.05 4.64
C GLU A 223 21.93 16.50 3.18
N ALA A 224 20.78 16.58 2.50
CA ALA A 224 20.70 17.06 1.12
C ALA A 224 21.21 18.51 0.96
N ALA A 225 20.94 19.38 1.93
CA ALA A 225 21.41 20.75 1.90
C ALA A 225 22.93 20.87 2.14
N ALA A 226 23.47 20.06 3.06
CA ALA A 226 24.91 19.96 3.29
C ALA A 226 25.68 19.43 2.06
N GLU A 227 25.06 18.52 1.30
CA GLU A 227 25.60 17.99 0.04
C GLU A 227 25.36 18.92 -1.17
N GLY A 228 24.75 20.09 -0.99
CA GLY A 228 24.45 21.04 -2.06
C GLY A 228 23.34 20.60 -3.02
N LYS A 229 22.57 19.57 -2.67
CA LYS A 229 21.42 19.07 -3.46
C LYS A 229 20.12 19.81 -3.15
N PHE A 230 20.08 20.57 -2.06
CA PHE A 230 18.94 21.38 -1.67
C PHE A 230 19.40 22.75 -1.19
N GLU A 231 18.71 23.82 -1.62
CA GLU A 231 19.10 25.18 -1.27
C GLU A 231 18.76 25.50 0.20
N ASN A 232 19.76 25.89 0.98
CA ASN A 232 19.57 26.29 2.39
C ASN A 232 18.54 27.43 2.57
N SER A 233 18.41 28.33 1.59
CA SER A 233 17.43 29.42 1.59
C SER A 233 15.97 28.95 1.63
N LYS A 234 15.70 27.70 1.22
CA LYS A 234 14.36 27.11 1.19
C LYS A 234 13.98 26.46 2.53
N ILE A 235 14.92 26.35 3.49
CA ILE A 235 14.74 25.66 4.77
C ILE A 235 14.43 26.68 5.88
N ASN A 236 13.28 26.53 6.53
CA ASN A 236 12.85 27.35 7.66
C ASN A 236 12.40 26.44 8.84
N ILE A 237 13.34 25.68 9.39
CA ILE A 237 13.12 24.67 10.45
C ILE A 237 13.61 25.19 11.80
#